data_AF-A0A3D0M0K5-F1
#
_entry.id   AF-A0A3D0M0K5-F1
#
_cell.length_a   1.000
_cell.length_b   1.000
_cell.length_c   1.000
_cell.angle_alpha   90.00
_cell.angle_beta   90.00
_cell.angle_gamma   90.00
#
_symmetry.space_group_name_H-M   'P 1'
#
loop_
_entity.id
_entity.type
_entity.pdbx_description
1 polymer ?
#
loop_
_entity_poly.entity_id
_entity_poly.type
_entity_poly.pdbx_seq_one_letter_code
_entity_poly.pdbx_strand_id
1 'polypeptide(L)' 'MKKGRARPVTPFGMWMKDQSLHKEIELRTVAKNLGIHPQNLSAKIHGERRFSDEDIAKIEQIFGEKYSESRSV' A
#
# COMPACT_ATOMS: atom_id res chain seq x y z
N MET A 1 -9.40 18.06 22.77
CA MET A 1 -8.92 17.72 21.41
C MET A 1 -9.14 16.23 21.17
N LYS A 2 -10.13 15.82 20.37
CA LYS A 2 -10.29 14.41 20.00
C LYS A 2 -9.13 14.06 19.07
N LYS A 3 -8.06 13.45 19.61
CA LYS A 3 -7.06 12.75 18.80
C LYS A 3 -7.82 11.72 17.97
N GLY A 4 -8.08 12.02 16.70
CA GLY A 4 -8.71 11.08 15.78
C GLY A 4 -7.87 9.81 15.82
N ARG A 5 -8.46 8.70 16.27
CA ARG A 5 -7.77 7.42 16.31
C ARG A 5 -7.29 7.13 14.89
N ALA A 6 -5.97 7.12 14.68
CA ALA A 6 -5.41 6.76 13.39
C ALA A 6 -5.99 5.40 12.99
N ARG A 7 -6.55 5.31 11.78
CA ARG A 7 -7.12 4.05 11.30
C ARG A 7 -5.98 3.02 11.26
N PRO A 8 -6.23 1.78 11.75
CA PRO A 8 -5.22 0.73 11.70
C PRO A 8 -4.77 0.54 10.26
N VAL A 9 -3.46 0.37 10.05
CA VAL A 9 -2.86 0.11 8.74
C VAL A 9 -2.44 -1.36 8.71
N THR A 10 -2.73 -2.06 7.62
CA THR A 10 -2.29 -3.45 7.45
C THR A 10 -0.77 -3.52 7.34
N PRO A 11 -0.14 -4.67 7.68
CA PRO A 11 1.30 -4.83 7.49
C PRO A 11 1.77 -4.54 6.05
N PHE A 12 1.00 -4.96 5.05
CA PHE A 12 1.27 -4.64 3.65
C PHE A 12 1.06 -3.16 3.33
N GLY A 13 -0.01 -2.55 3.85
CA GLY A 13 -0.25 -1.11 3.69
C GLY A 13 0.81 -0.23 4.35
N MET A 14 1.44 -0.71 5.43
CA MET A 14 2.56 -0.03 6.08
C MET A 14 3.82 -0.11 5.21
N TRP A 15 4.13 -1.30 4.70
CA TRP A 15 5.22 -1.48 3.74
C TRP A 15 5.03 -0.64 2.47
N MET A 16 3.83 -0.58 1.89
CA MET A 16 3.57 0.29 0.75
C MET A 16 3.85 1.77 1.03
N LYS A 17 3.53 2.24 2.25
CA LYS A 17 3.82 3.62 2.66
C LYS A 17 5.33 3.85 2.78
N ASP A 18 6.04 2.89 3.34
CA ASP A 18 7.50 2.94 3.46
C ASP A 18 8.17 2.99 2.07
N GLN A 19 7.78 2.10 1.17
CA GLN A 19 8.27 2.07 -0.21
C GLN A 19 7.90 3.33 -0.99
N SER A 20 6.71 3.89 -0.76
CA SER A 20 6.28 5.16 -1.35
C SER A 20 7.21 6.32 -0.96
N LEU A 21 7.69 6.34 0.29
CA LEU A 21 8.64 7.34 0.77
C LEU A 21 10.06 7.09 0.23
N HIS A 22 10.55 5.85 0.32
CA HIS A 22 11.92 5.51 -0.09
C HIS A 22 12.14 5.63 -1.60
N LYS A 23 11.13 5.33 -2.42
CA LYS A 23 11.24 5.34 -3.88
C LYS A 23 10.62 6.60 -4.51
N GLU A 24 10.14 7.53 -3.70
CA GLU A 24 9.47 8.77 -4.13
C GLU A 24 8.29 8.52 -5.10
N ILE A 25 7.61 7.38 -4.95
CA ILE A 25 6.44 7.01 -5.75
C ILE A 25 5.18 7.32 -4.96
N GLU A 26 4.36 8.26 -5.43
CA GLU A 26 3.09 8.57 -4.77
C GLU A 26 2.11 7.38 -4.79
N LEU A 27 1.43 7.14 -3.66
CA LEU A 27 0.35 6.14 -3.59
C LEU A 27 -0.77 6.40 -4.62
N ARG A 28 -0.96 7.66 -5.04
CA ARG A 28 -1.88 8.00 -6.14
C ARG A 28 -1.47 7.38 -7.46
N THR A 29 -0.16 7.36 -7.76
CA THR A 29 0.41 6.71 -8.93
C THR A 29 0.22 5.19 -8.84
N VAL A 30 0.39 4.61 -7.65
CA VAL A 30 0.08 3.18 -7.45
C VAL A 30 -1.38 2.88 -7.74
N ALA A 31 -2.31 3.68 -7.20
CA ALA A 31 -3.75 3.51 -7.48
C ALA A 31 -4.06 3.61 -8.98
N LYS A 32 -3.43 4.56 -9.69
CA LYS A 32 -3.57 4.73 -11.14
C LYS A 32 -3.08 3.50 -11.91
N ASN A 33 -1.92 2.95 -11.56
CA ASN A 33 -1.37 1.75 -12.22
C ASN A 33 -2.21 0.50 -11.94
N LEU A 34 -2.86 0.43 -10.78
CA LEU A 34 -3.82 -0.62 -10.45
C LEU A 34 -5.19 -0.42 -11.14
N GLY A 35 -5.43 0.72 -11.79
CA GLY A 35 -6.73 1.03 -12.39
C GLY A 35 -7.86 1.24 -11.37
N ILE A 36 -7.52 1.63 -10.13
CA ILE A 36 -8.49 1.82 -9.04
C ILE A 36 -8.52 3.27 -8.56
N HIS A 37 -9.64 3.66 -7.96
CA HIS A 37 -9.74 4.97 -7.31
C HIS A 37 -8.82 5.03 -6.07
N PRO A 38 -8.16 6.17 -5.76
CA PRO A 38 -7.29 6.30 -4.59
C PRO A 38 -7.97 5.95 -3.25
N GLN A 39 -9.27 6.19 -3.16
CA GLN A 39 -10.08 5.81 -1.99
C GLN A 39 -10.16 4.27 -1.81
N ASN A 40 -10.22 3.51 -2.92
CA ASN A 40 -10.18 2.05 -2.86
C ASN A 40 -8.81 1.54 -2.40
N LEU A 41 -7.72 2.18 -2.86
CA LEU A 41 -6.39 1.86 -2.37
C LEU A 41 -6.26 2.15 -0.87
N SER A 42 -6.73 3.31 -0.41
CA SER A 42 -6.74 3.68 1.01
C SER A 42 -7.52 2.67 1.86
N ALA A 43 -8.72 2.26 1.41
CA ALA A 43 -9.51 1.23 2.06
C ALA A 43 -8.75 -0.12 2.16
N LYS A 44 -8.01 -0.51 1.11
CA LYS A 44 -7.17 -1.71 1.14
C LYS A 44 -5.99 -1.57 2.11
N ILE A 45 -5.30 -0.44 2.11
CA ILE A 45 -4.20 -0.12 3.04
C ILE A 45 -4.66 -0.24 4.51
N HIS A 46 -5.88 0.21 4.80
CA HIS A 46 -6.49 0.15 6.13
C HIS A 46 -7.22 -1.16 6.46
N GLY A 47 -7.19 -2.14 5.56
CA GLY A 47 -7.79 -3.46 5.79
C GLY A 47 -9.32 -3.49 5.70
N GLU A 48 -9.95 -2.39 5.28
CA GLU A 48 -11.38 -2.32 4.95
C GLU A 48 -11.70 -3.16 3.70
N ARG A 49 -10.69 -3.38 2.85
CA ARG A 49 -10.72 -4.26 1.68
C ARG A 49 -9.45 -5.09 1.62
N ARG A 50 -9.51 -6.23 0.93
CA ARG A 50 -8.34 -7.10 0.70
C ARG A 50 -7.64 -6.73 -0.60
N PHE A 51 -6.32 -6.86 -0.63
CA PHE A 51 -5.56 -6.93 -1.87
C PHE A 51 -5.74 -8.32 -2.49
N SER A 52 -5.94 -8.40 -3.79
CA SER A 52 -5.80 -9.66 -4.52
C SER A 52 -4.32 -9.96 -4.74
N ASP A 53 -4.00 -11.22 -5.06
CA ASP A 53 -2.62 -11.59 -5.40
C ASP A 53 -2.12 -10.83 -6.64
N GLU A 54 -3.00 -10.54 -7.60
CA GLU A 54 -2.69 -9.71 -8.76
C GLU A 54 -2.37 -8.25 -8.36
N ASP A 55 -3.13 -7.67 -7.42
CA ASP A 55 -2.83 -6.34 -6.89
C ASP A 55 -1.43 -6.33 -6.26
N ILE A 56 -1.13 -7.32 -5.42
CA ILE A 56 0.16 -7.45 -4.73
C ILE A 56 1.28 -7.54 -5.75
N ALA A 57 1.18 -8.44 -6.73
CA ALA A 57 2.20 -8.61 -7.77
C ALA A 57 2.45 -7.32 -8.56
N LYS A 58 1.39 -6.58 -8.93
CA LYS A 58 1.54 -5.28 -9.61
C LYS A 58 2.20 -4.23 -8.72
N ILE A 59 1.84 -4.17 -7.44
CA ILE A 59 2.43 -3.24 -6.48
C ILE A 59 3.93 -3.54 -6.30
N GLU A 60 4.29 -4.82 -6.18
CA GLU A 60 5.69 -5.26 -6.11
C GLU A 60 6.46 -4.89 -7.38
N GLN A 61 5.84 -5.01 -8.56
CA GLN A 61 6.44 -4.56 -9.82
C GLN A 61 6.65 -3.04 -9.87
N ILE A 62 5.68 -2.24 -9.40
CA ILE A 62 5.77 -0.77 -9.38
C ILE A 62 6.93 -0.32 -8.48
N PHE A 63 7.07 -0.95 -7.31
CA PHE A 63 8.16 -0.64 -6.40
C PHE A 63 9.47 -1.37 -6.75
N GLY A 64 9.43 -2.38 -7.62
CA GLY A 64 10.58 -3.22 -7.94
C GLY A 64 11.11 -4.01 -6.74
N GLU A 65 10.23 -4.37 -5.79
CA GLU A 65 10.59 -5.05 -4.54
C GLU A 65 9.44 -5.91 -4.03
N LYS A 66 9.75 -7.09 -3.49
CA LYS A 66 8.74 -7.98 -2.95
C LYS A 66 8.48 -7.74 -1.47
N TYR A 67 7.22 -7.80 -1.09
CA TYR A 67 6.82 -7.63 0.30
C TYR A 67 7.34 -8.75 1.20
N SER A 68 7.43 -9.98 0.68
CA SER A 68 7.98 -11.12 1.42
C SER A 68 9.47 -10.96 1.72
N GLU A 69 10.22 -10.27 0.86
CA GLU A 69 11.67 -10.10 0.99
C GLU A 69 11.99 -9.00 2.03
N SER A 70 11.17 -7.95 2.14
CA SER A 70 11.36 -6.86 3.11
C SER A 70 11.06 -7.24 4.57
N ARG A 71 10.58 -8.46 4.85
CA ARG A 71 10.34 -8.98 6.22
C ARG A 71 11.54 -9.73 6.83
N SER A 72 12.69 -9.73 6.15
CA SER A 72 13.88 -10.52 6.53
C SER A 72 14.87 -9.78 7.45
N VAL A 73 14.43 -8.71 8.14
CA VAL A 73 15.25 -7.92 9.09
C VAL A 73 14.59 -7.80 10.45
#